data_AF-A0A328RMR9-F1
#
_entry.id   AF-A0A328RMR9-F1
#
_cell.length_a   1.000
_cell.length_b   1.000
_cell.length_c   1.000
_cell.angle_alpha   90.00
_cell.angle_beta   90.00
_cell.angle_gamma   90.00
#
_symmetry.space_group_name_H-M   'P 1'
#
loop_
_entity.id
_entity.type
_entity.pdbx_description
1 polymer ?
#
loop_
_entity_poly.entity_id
_entity_poly.type
_entity_poly.pdbx_seq_one_letter_code
_entity_poly.pdbx_strand_id
1 'polypeptide(L)' 'MTKFSTVLNQLLQFLPQQEFERSIKKFKSDRYVKYLTTKAFFVVHLYSQIRKKDSLRDIACGLEQHQSKW' A
#
# COMPACT_ATOMS: atom_id res chain seq x y z
N MET A 1 14.01 14.94 4.53
CA MET A 1 13.23 13.75 4.12
C MET A 1 13.56 13.44 2.67
N THR A 2 14.25 12.33 2.42
CA THR A 2 14.63 11.85 1.08
C THR A 2 13.39 11.75 0.20
N LYS A 3 13.32 12.59 -0.84
CA LYS A 3 12.24 12.58 -1.84
C LYS A 3 12.43 11.40 -2.79
N PHE A 4 12.00 10.20 -2.38
CA PHE A 4 11.78 9.12 -3.33
C PHE A 4 10.53 9.45 -4.16
N SER A 5 10.73 9.97 -5.37
CA SER A 5 9.66 10.37 -6.30
C SER A 5 9.21 9.18 -7.16
N THR A 6 8.76 8.10 -6.52
CA THR A 6 8.03 7.08 -7.28
C THR A 6 6.63 7.62 -7.62
N VAL A 7 6.11 7.26 -8.79
CA VAL A 7 4.74 7.59 -9.19
C VAL A 7 3.74 7.08 -8.14
N LEU A 8 4.01 5.92 -7.53
CA LEU A 8 3.18 5.38 -6.44
C LEU A 8 3.16 6.31 -5.21
N ASN A 9 4.31 6.85 -4.81
CA ASN A 9 4.38 7.78 -3.68
C ASN A 9 3.65 9.10 -3.98
N GLN A 10 3.73 9.60 -5.22
CA GLN A 10 2.94 10.77 -5.66
C GLN A 10 1.44 10.48 -5.62
N LEU A 11 1.01 9.29 -6.03
CA LEU A 11 -0.39 8.89 -5.96
C LEU A 11 -0.89 8.85 -4.50
N LEU A 12 -0.07 8.35 -3.57
CA LEU A 12 -0.41 8.31 -2.15
C LEU A 12 -0.49 9.70 -1.50
N GLN A 13 0.08 10.75 -2.11
CA GLN A 13 -0.07 12.12 -1.62
C GLN A 13 -1.48 12.68 -1.85
N PHE A 14 -2.23 12.15 -2.83
CA PHE A 14 -3.63 12.53 -3.04
C PHE A 14 -4.59 11.89 -2.03
N LEU A 15 -4.12 10.89 -1.26
CA LEU A 15 -4.94 10.25 -0.24
C LEU A 15 -5.06 11.17 0.99
N PRO A 16 -6.28 11.49 1.46
CA PRO A 16 -6.48 12.25 2.69
C PRO A 16 -6.06 11.40 3.91
N GLN A 17 -4.80 11.56 4.34
CA GLN A 17 -4.16 10.72 5.35
C GLN A 17 -4.92 10.72 6.69
N GLN A 18 -5.41 11.89 7.13
CA GLN A 18 -6.13 12.00 8.41
C GLN A 18 -7.47 11.27 8.40
N GLU A 19 -8.26 11.42 7.32
CA GLU A 19 -9.54 10.73 7.12
C GLU A 19 -9.32 9.21 7.06
N PHE A 20 -8.26 8.79 6.38
CA PHE A 20 -7.89 7.39 6.27
C PHE A 20 -7.51 6.79 7.63
N GLU A 21 -6.69 7.48 8.41
CA GLU A 21 -6.35 7.06 9.77
C GLU A 21 -7.56 7.01 10.72
N ARG A 22 -8.44 8.01 10.63
CA ARG A 22 -9.70 8.02 11.39
C ARG A 22 -10.55 6.80 11.05
N SER A 23 -10.61 6.44 9.77
CA SER A 23 -11.36 5.26 9.31
C SER A 23 -10.77 3.97 9.84
N ILE A 24 -9.45 3.78 9.75
CA ILE A 24 -8.76 2.59 10.30
C ILE A 24 -9.05 2.43 11.80
N LYS A 25 -8.98 3.53 12.55
CA LYS A 25 -9.27 3.53 13.99
C LYS A 25 -10.74 3.24 14.28
N LYS A 26 -11.67 3.88 13.55
CA LYS A 26 -13.12 3.71 13.70
C LYS A 26 -13.54 2.26 13.50
N PHE A 27 -13.04 1.62 12.45
CA PHE A 27 -13.37 0.22 12.12
C PHE A 27 -12.48 -0.80 12.80
N LYS A 28 -11.47 -0.35 13.57
CA LYS A 28 -10.47 -1.22 14.21
C LYS A 28 -9.83 -2.17 13.18
N SER A 29 -9.58 -1.70 11.97
CA SER A 29 -9.14 -2.52 10.83
C SER A 29 -7.81 -3.23 11.07
N ASP A 30 -6.96 -2.67 11.92
CA ASP A 30 -5.67 -3.27 12.30
C ASP A 30 -5.73 -4.12 13.58
N ARG A 31 -6.94 -4.46 14.07
CA ARG A 31 -7.08 -5.31 15.26
C ARG A 31 -6.55 -6.72 14.95
N TYR A 32 -5.56 -7.15 15.73
CA TYR A 32 -4.81 -8.41 15.58
C TYR A 32 -3.88 -8.51 14.36
N VAL A 33 -3.69 -7.42 13.61
CA VAL A 33 -2.72 -7.43 12.51
C VAL A 33 -1.30 -7.54 13.07
N LYS A 34 -0.53 -8.51 12.54
CA LYS A 34 0.87 -8.74 12.94
C LYS A 34 1.89 -8.10 12.00
N TYR A 35 1.65 -8.18 10.69
CA TYR A 35 2.67 -7.84 9.68
C TYR A 35 2.16 -6.90 8.59
N LEU A 36 0.89 -7.02 8.18
CA LEU A 36 0.32 -6.29 7.04
C LEU A 36 -0.79 -5.34 7.49
N THR A 37 -0.41 -4.11 7.85
CA THR A 37 -1.35 -3.06 8.27
C THR A 37 -2.28 -2.66 7.13
N THR A 38 -3.45 -2.12 7.46
CA THR A 38 -4.45 -1.64 6.50
C THR A 38 -3.85 -0.61 5.55
N LYS A 39 -2.93 0.24 6.03
CA LYS A 39 -2.18 1.16 5.17
C LYS A 39 -1.28 0.43 4.19
N ALA A 40 -0.50 -0.55 4.65
CA ALA A 40 0.36 -1.34 3.77
C ALA A 40 -0.46 -2.16 2.76
N PHE A 41 -1.55 -2.78 3.21
CA PHE A 41 -2.49 -3.50 2.37
C PHE A 41 -3.12 -2.60 1.29
N PHE A 42 -3.50 -1.37 1.64
CA PHE A 42 -4.00 -0.40 0.68
C PHE A 42 -2.97 -0.07 -0.40
N VAL A 43 -1.70 0.12 -0.04
CA VAL A 43 -0.62 0.36 -1.01
C VAL A 43 -0.45 -0.83 -1.96
N VAL A 44 -0.49 -2.06 -1.43
CA VAL A 44 -0.44 -3.30 -2.23
C VAL A 44 -1.63 -3.38 -3.20
N HIS A 45 -2.84 -3.05 -2.73
CA HIS A 45 -4.03 -3.01 -3.57
C HIS A 45 -3.97 -1.93 -4.64
N LEU A 46 -3.50 -0.73 -4.30
CA LEU A 46 -3.34 0.35 -5.26
C LEU A 46 -2.34 -0.05 -6.35
N TYR A 47 -1.21 -0.66 -5.96
CA TYR A 47 -0.24 -1.22 -6.89
C TYR A 47 -0.87 -2.29 -7.80
N SER A 48 -1.64 -3.23 -7.26
CA SER A 48 -2.23 -4.31 -8.05
C SER A 48 -3.23 -3.78 -9.08
N GLN A 49 -4.05 -2.81 -8.71
CA GLN A 49 -5.01 -2.16 -9.60
C GLN A 49 -4.32 -1.41 -10.73
N ILE A 50 -3.29 -0.61 -10.41
CA ILE A 50 -2.52 0.16 -11.42
C ILE A 50 -1.82 -0.79 -12.41
N ARG A 51 -1.28 -1.90 -11.91
CA ARG A 51 -0.53 -2.88 -12.71
C ARG A 51 -1.41 -3.95 -13.33
N LYS A 52 -2.72 -3.90 -13.13
CA LYS A 52 -3.71 -4.88 -13.61
C LYS A 52 -3.29 -6.32 -13.26
N LYS A 53 -2.94 -6.51 -11.99
CA LYS A 53 -2.50 -7.80 -11.45
C LYS A 53 -3.71 -8.53 -10.89
N ASP A 54 -4.07 -9.64 -11.52
CA ASP A 54 -5.31 -10.37 -11.20
C ASP A 54 -5.10 -11.47 -10.15
N SER A 55 -3.87 -11.96 -9.96
CA SER A 55 -3.56 -12.99 -8.96
C SER A 55 -2.66 -12.49 -7.83
N LEU A 56 -2.87 -13.02 -6.61
CA LEU A 56 -2.00 -12.77 -5.47
C LEU A 56 -0.54 -13.14 -5.75
N ARG A 57 -0.31 -14.19 -6.55
CA ARG A 57 1.03 -14.60 -6.98
C ARG A 57 1.68 -13.52 -7.84
N ASP A 58 0.94 -12.93 -8.77
CA ASP A 58 1.49 -11.88 -9.65
C ASP A 58 1.79 -10.59 -8.88
N ILE A 59 1.00 -10.31 -7.84
CA ILE A 59 1.25 -9.20 -6.92
C ILE A 59 2.53 -9.47 -6.12
N ALA A 60 2.64 -10.63 -5.48
CA ALA A 60 3.80 -11.00 -4.68
C ALA A 60 5.09 -11.00 -5.52
N CYS A 61 5.08 -11.67 -6.68
CA CYS A 61 6.22 -11.71 -7.59
C CYS A 61 6.61 -10.31 -8.06
N GLY A 62 5.63 -9.45 -8.36
CA GLY A 62 5.87 -8.05 -8.72
C GLY A 62 6.53 -7.23 -7.61
N LEU A 63 6.15 -7.47 -6.34
CA LEU A 63 6.76 -6.80 -5.19
C LEU A 63 8.17 -7.33 -4.89
N GLU A 64 8.38 -8.65 -4.95
CA GLU A 64 9.68 -9.29 -4.76
C GLU A 64 10.72 -8.81 -5.79
N GLN A 65 10.31 -8.62 -7.05
CA GLN A 65 11.17 -8.07 -8.11
C GLN A 65 11.68 -6.66 -7.80
N HIS A 66 10.96 -5.89 -6.98
CA HIS A 66 11.35 -4.55 -6.57
C HIS A 66 12.08 -4.49 -5.22
N GLN A 67 12.22 -5.63 -4.52
CA GLN A 67 12.86 -5.70 -3.20
C GLN A 67 14.31 -5.22 -3.19
N SER A 68 15.05 -5.36 -4.30
CA SER A 68 16.44 -4.89 -4.42
C SER A 68 16.57 -3.39 -4.73
N LYS A 69 15.46 -2.73 -5.09
CA LYS A 69 15.43 -1.31 -5.50
C LYS A 69 14.80 -0.38 -4.47
N TRP A 70 14.25 -0.92 -3.39
CA TRP A 70 13.58 -0.19 -2.30
C TRP A 70 14.45 -0.19 -1.06
#